data_AF-A0A397ESC4-F1
#
_entry.id   AF-A0A397ESC4-F1
#
_cell.length_a   1.000
_cell.length_b   1.000
_cell.length_c   1.000
_cell.angle_alpha   90.00
_cell.angle_beta   90.00
_cell.angle_gamma   90.00
#
_symmetry.space_group_name_H-M   'P 1'
#
loop_
_entity.id
_entity.type
_entity.pdbx_description
1 polymer ?
#
loop_
_entity_poly.entity_id
_entity_poly.type
_entity_poly.pdbx_seq_one_letter_code
_entity_poly.pdbx_strand_id
1 'polypeptide(L)'
;MYWDHRCLPAPVEHLLALGTMMRVGYAYLVHAEWLPPSMVRTLDYQTNIPVAHLDRFRRNIHTNELTRCATMHPDRSCRQFAITGTLNLLCRSTQVFVPLQCLSLAGSVFVARKQTSVQWTALTNNVGRSVMFLTWANMAPLLLSCSLPQTRHKLTALVASMLPYLMLQVEPRKRRASVLKAIACWTLVSLQLQATSSRVWRRYVTKLSLAKRMPWTWVATAVYGACMTHILNRPHLQSHLAMQYLFGKSMHKPPST
;
A
#
# COMPACT_ATOMS: atom_id res chain seq x y z
N MET A 1 12.62 15.67 14.87
CA MET A 1 11.16 15.71 15.07
C MET A 1 10.46 15.40 13.76
N TYR A 2 9.43 14.56 13.76
CA TYR A 2 8.57 14.29 12.57
C TYR A 2 7.42 15.31 12.46
N TRP A 3 7.30 16.19 13.46
CA TRP A 3 6.16 17.10 13.63
C TRP A 3 6.34 18.45 12.92
N ASP A 4 7.57 18.86 12.61
CA ASP A 4 7.88 20.20 12.06
C ASP A 4 7.72 20.30 10.53
N HIS A 5 7.23 19.25 9.87
CA HIS A 5 7.12 19.18 8.40
C HIS A 5 5.71 18.80 7.90
N ARG A 6 4.68 18.92 8.75
CA ARG A 6 3.30 18.67 8.34
C ARG A 6 2.81 19.81 7.45
N CYS A 7 2.41 19.47 6.23
CA CYS A 7 1.76 20.41 5.31
C CYS A 7 0.26 20.56 5.61
N LEU A 8 -0.32 19.64 6.39
CA LEU A 8 -1.75 19.58 6.71
C LEU A 8 -1.98 19.20 8.18
N PRO A 9 -3.12 19.57 8.77
CA PRO A 9 -3.49 19.11 10.11
C PRO A 9 -3.55 17.58 10.19
N ALA A 10 -3.15 17.02 11.34
CA ALA A 10 -3.16 15.57 11.59
C ALA A 10 -4.45 14.82 11.20
N PRO A 11 -5.67 15.31 11.53
CA PRO A 11 -6.90 14.61 11.12
C PRO A 11 -7.06 14.58 9.61
N VAL A 12 -6.68 15.65 8.91
CA VAL A 12 -6.76 15.75 7.44
C VAL A 12 -5.80 14.76 6.78
N GLU A 13 -4.57 14.64 7.29
CA GLU A 13 -3.61 13.64 6.80
C GLU A 13 -4.14 12.21 6.96
N HIS A 14 -4.78 11.91 8.10
CA HIS A 14 -5.37 10.60 8.36
C HIS A 14 -6.58 10.31 7.46
N LEU A 15 -7.44 11.30 7.20
CA LEU A 15 -8.57 11.15 6.28
C LEU A 15 -8.12 10.95 4.83
N LEU A 16 -7.10 11.69 4.39
CA LEU A 16 -6.52 11.52 3.05
C LEU A 16 -5.83 10.16 2.90
N ALA A 17 -5.09 9.73 3.92
CA ALA A 17 -4.44 8.42 3.93
C ALA A 17 -5.46 7.26 3.90
N LEU A 18 -6.55 7.39 4.66
CA LEU A 18 -7.65 6.44 4.62
C LEU A 18 -8.31 6.42 3.23
N GLY A 19 -8.67 7.59 2.70
CA GLY A 19 -9.34 7.70 1.40
C GLY A 19 -8.51 7.16 0.23
N THR A 20 -7.19 7.42 0.23
CA THR A 20 -6.28 6.89 -0.79
C THR A 20 -6.17 5.36 -0.70
N MET A 21 -6.05 4.80 0.51
CA MET A 21 -5.98 3.36 0.72
C MET A 21 -7.29 2.66 0.37
N MET A 22 -8.43 3.23 0.78
CA MET A 22 -9.76 2.74 0.40
C MET A 22 -9.94 2.73 -1.11
N ARG A 23 -9.57 3.81 -1.79
CA ARG A 23 -9.67 3.91 -3.24
C ARG A 23 -8.86 2.82 -3.93
N VAL A 24 -7.61 2.60 -3.52
CA VAL A 24 -6.75 1.56 -4.10
C VAL A 24 -7.35 0.17 -3.87
N GLY A 25 -7.78 -0.13 -2.64
CA GLY A 25 -8.41 -1.41 -2.30
C GLY A 25 -9.72 -1.64 -3.05
N TYR A 26 -10.56 -0.60 -3.18
CA TYR A 26 -11.81 -0.66 -3.92
C TYR A 26 -11.57 -0.84 -5.43
N ALA A 27 -10.63 -0.09 -6.00
CA ALA A 27 -10.24 -0.26 -7.40
C ALA A 27 -9.72 -1.67 -7.65
N TYR A 28 -8.88 -2.21 -6.78
CA TYR A 28 -8.38 -3.58 -6.90
C TYR A 28 -9.47 -4.66 -6.98
N LEU A 29 -10.56 -4.49 -6.22
CA LEU A 29 -11.65 -5.47 -6.16
C LEU A 29 -12.73 -5.25 -7.23
N VAL A 30 -13.05 -3.99 -7.55
CA VAL A 30 -14.20 -3.63 -8.41
C VAL A 30 -13.77 -3.19 -9.80
N HIS A 31 -12.63 -2.51 -9.92
CA HIS A 31 -12.13 -1.88 -11.15
C HIS A 31 -10.64 -2.16 -11.34
N ALA A 32 -10.26 -3.45 -11.36
CA ALA A 32 -8.86 -3.86 -11.46
C ALA A 32 -8.19 -3.32 -12.74
N GLU A 33 -8.98 -3.01 -13.78
CA GLU A 33 -8.56 -2.35 -15.01
C GLU A 33 -8.04 -0.92 -14.81
N TRP A 34 -8.32 -0.28 -13.67
CA TRP A 34 -7.75 1.02 -13.31
C TRP A 34 -6.39 0.89 -12.63
N LEU A 35 -5.88 -0.31 -12.42
CA LEU A 35 -4.57 -0.56 -11.81
C LEU A 35 -3.59 -1.12 -12.84
N PRO A 36 -2.28 -0.83 -12.72
CA PRO A 36 -1.26 -1.49 -13.51
C PRO A 36 -1.29 -3.02 -13.31
N PRO A 37 -1.06 -3.84 -14.35
CA PRO A 37 -1.06 -5.30 -14.22
C PRO A 37 -0.07 -5.83 -13.18
N SER A 38 1.09 -5.17 -13.04
CA SER A 38 2.08 -5.51 -12.01
C SER A 38 1.53 -5.31 -10.59
N MET A 39 0.79 -4.23 -10.36
CA MET A 39 0.16 -3.93 -9.08
C MET A 39 -0.93 -4.94 -8.73
N VAL A 40 -1.78 -5.30 -9.70
CA VAL A 40 -2.81 -6.34 -9.50
C VAL A 40 -2.17 -7.66 -9.12
N ARG A 41 -1.11 -8.08 -9.83
CA ARG A 41 -0.36 -9.32 -9.50
C ARG A 41 0.25 -9.28 -8.11
N THR A 42 0.81 -8.14 -7.69
CA THR A 42 1.35 -7.98 -6.34
C THR A 42 0.26 -8.13 -5.28
N LEU A 43 -0.89 -7.50 -5.47
CA LEU A 43 -2.02 -7.59 -4.55
C LEU A 43 -2.63 -9.01 -4.52
N ASP A 44 -2.74 -9.68 -5.68
CA ASP A 44 -3.17 -11.08 -5.77
C ASP A 44 -2.24 -12.02 -5.02
N TYR A 45 -0.94 -11.81 -5.19
CA TYR A 45 0.06 -12.56 -4.45
C TYR A 45 -0.07 -12.33 -2.93
N GLN A 46 -0.35 -11.10 -2.51
CA GLN A 46 -0.48 -10.72 -1.09
C GLN A 46 -1.77 -11.24 -0.43
N THR A 47 -2.88 -11.32 -1.16
CA THR A 47 -4.15 -11.85 -0.60
C THR A 47 -4.12 -13.35 -0.36
N ASN A 48 -3.18 -14.08 -0.99
CA ASN A 48 -3.00 -15.52 -0.82
C ASN A 48 -4.26 -16.34 -1.16
N ILE A 49 -5.02 -15.88 -2.16
CA ILE A 49 -6.15 -16.57 -2.77
C ILE A 49 -5.73 -16.99 -4.20
N PRO A 50 -6.13 -18.17 -4.70
CA PRO A 50 -5.86 -18.55 -6.09
C PRO A 50 -6.35 -17.49 -7.09
N VAL A 51 -5.52 -17.13 -8.08
CA VAL A 51 -5.83 -16.06 -9.05
C VAL A 51 -7.15 -16.31 -9.78
N ALA A 52 -7.43 -17.57 -10.14
CA ALA A 52 -8.69 -17.95 -10.78
C ALA A 52 -9.93 -17.63 -9.91
N HIS A 53 -9.82 -17.74 -8.58
CA HIS A 53 -10.89 -17.41 -7.64
C HIS A 53 -11.06 -15.89 -7.53
N LEU A 54 -9.97 -15.14 -7.51
CA LEU A 54 -9.99 -13.67 -7.50
C LEU A 54 -10.61 -13.11 -8.79
N ASP A 55 -10.27 -13.68 -9.94
CA ASP A 55 -10.85 -13.27 -11.23
C ASP A 55 -12.34 -13.63 -11.34
N ARG A 56 -12.74 -14.78 -10.78
CA ARG A 56 -14.16 -15.13 -10.66
C ARG A 56 -14.89 -14.17 -9.72
N PHE A 57 -14.29 -13.82 -8.57
CA PHE A 57 -14.84 -12.87 -7.62
C PHE A 57 -15.03 -11.47 -8.23
N ARG A 58 -14.01 -10.94 -8.94
CA ARG A 58 -14.07 -9.63 -9.62
C ARG A 58 -15.14 -9.56 -10.70
N ARG A 59 -15.39 -10.66 -11.41
CA ARG A 59 -16.51 -10.72 -12.37
C ARG A 59 -17.85 -10.76 -11.63
N ASN A 60 -17.94 -11.62 -10.61
CA ASN A 60 -19.14 -11.80 -9.81
C ASN A 60 -19.56 -10.54 -9.03
N ILE A 61 -18.63 -9.65 -8.66
CA ILE A 61 -18.95 -8.41 -7.95
C ILE A 61 -19.87 -7.47 -8.73
N HIS A 62 -19.95 -7.66 -10.06
CA HIS A 62 -20.81 -6.87 -10.95
C HIS A 62 -22.13 -7.56 -11.26
N THR A 63 -22.18 -8.89 -11.27
CA THR A 63 -23.40 -9.66 -11.58
C THR A 63 -24.18 -10.07 -10.32
N ASN A 64 -23.50 -10.25 -9.19
CA ASN A 64 -24.03 -10.77 -7.92
C ASN A 64 -24.70 -12.16 -8.06
N GLU A 65 -24.23 -13.00 -8.99
CA GLU A 65 -24.78 -14.34 -9.23
C GLU A 65 -24.42 -15.33 -8.11
N LEU A 66 -23.23 -15.18 -7.53
CA LEU A 66 -22.68 -16.06 -6.50
C LEU A 66 -22.41 -15.28 -5.22
N THR A 67 -22.37 -15.98 -4.09
CA THR A 67 -21.90 -15.38 -2.84
C THR A 67 -20.38 -15.14 -2.88
N ARG A 68 -19.90 -14.18 -2.09
CA ARG A 68 -18.45 -13.86 -2.05
C ARG A 68 -17.64 -15.07 -1.55
N CYS A 69 -18.16 -15.78 -0.55
CA CYS A 69 -17.57 -17.01 -0.03
C CYS A 69 -17.46 -18.10 -1.10
N ALA A 70 -18.53 -18.33 -1.88
CA ALA A 70 -18.53 -19.32 -2.96
C ALA A 70 -17.49 -19.01 -4.06
N THR A 71 -17.17 -17.74 -4.27
CA THR A 71 -16.12 -17.35 -5.22
C THR A 71 -14.70 -17.40 -4.66
N MET A 72 -14.49 -17.00 -3.40
CA MET A 72 -13.14 -16.89 -2.82
C MET A 72 -12.61 -18.23 -2.30
N HIS A 73 -13.48 -19.07 -1.73
CA HIS A 73 -13.10 -20.35 -1.13
C HIS A 73 -14.20 -21.43 -1.32
N PRO A 74 -14.50 -21.81 -2.58
CA PRO A 74 -15.59 -22.75 -2.89
C PRO A 74 -15.50 -24.08 -2.15
N ASP A 75 -14.27 -24.61 -1.98
CA ASP A 75 -14.04 -25.95 -1.43
C ASP A 75 -13.74 -25.95 0.08
N ARG A 76 -13.95 -24.82 0.76
CA ARG A 76 -13.60 -24.66 2.18
C ARG A 76 -14.67 -23.91 2.95
N SER A 77 -14.87 -24.32 4.20
CA SER A 77 -15.65 -23.52 5.15
C SER A 77 -14.94 -22.19 5.46
N CYS A 78 -15.70 -21.13 5.82
CA CYS A 78 -15.13 -19.83 6.22
C CYS A 78 -14.11 -19.98 7.36
N ARG A 79 -14.34 -20.91 8.29
CA ARG A 79 -13.42 -21.18 9.41
C ARG A 79 -12.11 -21.80 8.94
N GLN A 80 -12.16 -22.81 8.07
CA GLN A 80 -10.94 -23.42 7.51
C GLN A 80 -10.18 -22.40 6.68
N PHE A 81 -10.88 -21.63 5.85
CA PHE A 81 -10.28 -20.54 5.10
C PHE A 81 -9.62 -19.50 6.02
N ALA A 82 -10.27 -19.13 7.12
CA ALA A 82 -9.73 -18.19 8.10
C ALA A 82 -8.41 -18.69 8.71
N ILE A 83 -8.39 -19.93 9.19
CA ILE A 83 -7.23 -20.51 9.86
C ILE A 83 -6.09 -20.71 8.87
N THR A 84 -6.33 -21.42 7.76
CA THR A 84 -5.30 -21.71 6.76
C THR A 84 -4.79 -20.44 6.08
N GLY A 85 -5.69 -19.50 5.77
CA GLY A 85 -5.33 -18.20 5.20
C GLY A 85 -4.42 -17.40 6.14
N THR A 86 -4.77 -17.31 7.42
CA THR A 86 -3.97 -16.60 8.43
C THR A 86 -2.59 -17.22 8.59
N LEU A 87 -2.49 -18.55 8.71
CA LEU A 87 -1.21 -19.24 8.88
C LEU A 87 -0.28 -19.05 7.67
N ASN A 88 -0.84 -19.18 6.46
CA ASN A 88 -0.07 -18.97 5.22
C ASN A 88 0.40 -17.52 5.08
N LEU A 89 -0.47 -16.55 5.41
CA LEU A 89 -0.11 -15.12 5.39
C LEU A 89 0.92 -14.78 6.46
N LEU A 90 0.84 -15.39 7.64
CA LEU A 90 1.83 -15.22 8.70
C LEU A 90 3.21 -15.74 8.27
N CYS A 91 3.24 -16.93 7.67
CA CYS A 91 4.47 -17.52 7.13
C CYS A 91 5.07 -16.62 6.05
N ARG A 92 4.28 -16.20 5.06
CA ARG A 92 4.74 -15.28 4.01
C ARG A 92 5.21 -13.93 4.55
N SER A 93 4.48 -13.35 5.49
CA SER A 93 4.86 -12.07 6.10
C SER A 93 6.20 -12.18 6.82
N THR A 94 6.43 -13.31 7.50
CA THR A 94 7.72 -13.62 8.11
C THR A 94 8.83 -13.76 7.06
N GLN A 95 8.58 -14.48 5.97
CA GLN A 95 9.52 -14.65 4.84
C GLN A 95 9.86 -13.32 4.15
N VAL A 96 8.98 -12.31 4.19
CA VAL A 96 9.26 -10.98 3.65
C VAL A 96 10.06 -10.13 4.64
N PHE A 97 9.60 -10.02 5.89
CA PHE A 97 10.20 -9.05 6.82
C PHE A 97 11.48 -9.53 7.49
N VAL A 98 11.65 -10.83 7.72
CA VAL A 98 12.87 -11.34 8.37
C VAL A 98 14.10 -11.08 7.49
N PRO A 99 14.13 -11.43 6.19
CA PRO A 99 15.29 -11.13 5.35
C PRO A 99 15.55 -9.63 5.19
N LEU A 100 14.50 -8.82 5.01
CA LEU A 100 14.64 -7.35 4.94
C LEU A 100 15.29 -6.77 6.20
N GLN A 101 14.97 -7.32 7.36
CA GLN A 101 15.54 -6.87 8.62
C GLN A 101 16.97 -7.37 8.84
N CYS A 102 17.28 -8.60 8.42
CA CYS A 102 18.66 -9.09 8.38
C CYS A 102 19.54 -8.19 7.49
N LEU A 103 19.05 -7.83 6.29
CA LEU A 103 19.75 -6.92 5.37
C LEU A 103 19.91 -5.51 5.96
N SER A 104 18.84 -4.97 6.58
CA SER A 104 18.91 -3.66 7.24
C SER A 104 19.92 -3.65 8.39
N LEU A 105 19.98 -4.72 9.18
CA LEU A 105 20.93 -4.87 10.27
C LEU A 105 22.36 -4.98 9.73
N ALA A 106 22.58 -5.84 8.73
CA ALA A 106 23.88 -6.00 8.07
C ALA A 106 24.37 -4.67 7.49
N GLY A 107 23.53 -3.92 6.79
CA GLY A 107 23.88 -2.58 6.29
C GLY A 107 24.25 -1.60 7.41
N SER A 108 23.55 -1.64 8.54
CA SER A 108 23.85 -0.75 9.68
C SER A 108 25.17 -1.06 10.38
N VAL A 109 25.53 -2.34 10.46
CA VAL A 109 26.75 -2.84 11.13
C VAL A 109 27.95 -2.73 10.20
N PHE A 110 27.86 -3.30 9.00
CA PHE A 110 29.01 -3.45 8.10
C PHE A 110 29.26 -2.20 7.24
N VAL A 111 28.21 -1.54 6.75
CA VAL A 111 28.36 -0.40 5.82
C VAL A 111 28.44 0.92 6.58
N ALA A 112 27.48 1.18 7.45
CA ALA A 112 27.40 2.47 8.14
C ALA A 112 28.28 2.54 9.40
N ARG A 113 28.73 1.38 9.94
CA ARG A 113 29.43 1.26 11.24
C ARG A 113 28.77 2.06 12.38
N LYS A 114 27.45 2.24 12.30
CA LYS A 114 26.69 3.11 13.22
C LYS A 114 26.18 2.36 14.45
N GLN A 115 26.14 1.04 14.38
CA GLN A 115 25.48 0.20 15.37
C GLN A 115 26.54 -0.56 16.17
N THR A 116 26.87 -0.08 17.36
CA THR A 116 27.79 -0.76 18.30
C THR A 116 27.09 -1.79 19.18
N SER A 117 25.76 -1.66 19.37
CA SER A 117 24.95 -2.63 20.11
C SER A 117 23.58 -2.85 19.45
N VAL A 118 23.15 -4.12 19.40
CA VAL A 118 21.87 -4.53 18.83
C VAL A 118 20.85 -4.67 19.94
N GLN A 119 19.82 -3.81 19.93
CA GLN A 119 18.67 -3.94 20.83
C GLN A 119 17.70 -4.99 20.26
N TRP A 120 17.96 -6.26 20.57
CA TRP A 120 17.18 -7.39 20.06
C TRP A 120 15.68 -7.30 20.36
N THR A 121 15.30 -6.84 21.56
CA THR A 121 13.89 -6.70 21.96
C THR A 121 13.12 -5.67 21.14
N ALA A 122 13.74 -4.52 20.84
CA ALA A 122 13.15 -3.51 19.98
C ALA A 122 13.05 -3.99 18.52
N LEU A 123 14.06 -4.75 18.07
CA LEU A 123 14.07 -5.33 16.73
C LEU A 123 12.95 -6.37 16.56
N THR A 124 12.84 -7.34 17.48
CA THR A 124 11.82 -8.39 17.43
C THR A 124 10.42 -7.81 17.53
N ASN A 125 10.19 -6.82 18.40
CA ASN A 125 8.91 -6.12 18.49
C ASN A 125 8.55 -5.41 17.18
N ASN A 126 9.51 -4.75 16.55
CA ASN A 126 9.31 -4.07 15.27
C ASN A 126 9.01 -5.05 14.12
N VAL A 127 9.71 -6.19 14.07
CA VAL A 127 9.44 -7.26 13.09
C VAL A 127 8.06 -7.85 13.34
N GLY A 128 7.73 -8.18 14.59
CA GLY A 128 6.43 -8.72 14.98
C GLY A 128 5.28 -7.80 14.59
N ARG A 129 5.41 -6.49 14.82
CA ARG A 129 4.43 -5.49 14.37
C ARG A 129 4.27 -5.45 12.85
N SER A 130 5.36 -5.56 12.11
CA SER A 130 5.33 -5.53 10.63
C SER A 130 4.69 -6.81 10.06
N VAL A 131 5.02 -7.96 10.64
CA VAL A 131 4.43 -9.26 10.31
C VAL A 131 2.93 -9.26 10.63
N MET A 132 2.54 -8.78 11.80
CA MET A 132 1.14 -8.62 12.18
C MET A 132 0.40 -7.68 11.24
N PHE A 133 0.98 -6.50 10.94
CA PHE A 133 0.40 -5.56 9.99
C PHE A 133 0.11 -6.22 8.64
N LEU A 134 1.10 -6.85 8.00
CA LEU A 134 0.91 -7.40 6.67
C LEU A 134 -0.06 -8.59 6.66
N THR A 135 -0.01 -9.43 7.70
CA THR A 135 -0.96 -10.55 7.86
C THR A 135 -2.39 -10.03 7.97
N TRP A 136 -2.65 -9.10 8.88
CA TRP A 136 -3.99 -8.60 9.13
C TRP A 136 -4.50 -7.62 8.08
N ALA A 137 -3.62 -6.84 7.43
CA ALA A 137 -4.01 -5.98 6.33
C ALA A 137 -4.60 -6.76 5.15
N ASN A 138 -4.16 -8.01 4.94
CA ASN A 138 -4.69 -8.91 3.92
C ASN A 138 -5.84 -9.78 4.45
N MET A 139 -5.74 -10.27 5.69
CA MET A 139 -6.71 -11.22 6.23
C MET A 139 -7.99 -10.55 6.77
N ALA A 140 -7.89 -9.39 7.42
CA ALA A 140 -9.05 -8.72 8.02
C ALA A 140 -10.15 -8.38 6.99
N PRO A 141 -9.84 -7.84 5.79
CA PRO A 141 -10.84 -7.64 4.73
C PRO A 141 -11.62 -8.91 4.38
N LEU A 142 -10.93 -10.05 4.34
CA LEU A 142 -11.50 -11.34 3.97
C LEU A 142 -12.41 -11.87 5.08
N LEU A 143 -11.98 -11.79 6.33
CA LEU A 143 -12.79 -12.15 7.49
C LEU A 143 -14.06 -11.30 7.60
N LEU A 144 -13.92 -9.99 7.40
CA LEU A 144 -15.05 -9.07 7.38
C LEU A 144 -16.01 -9.40 6.23
N SER A 145 -15.48 -9.74 5.05
CA SER A 145 -16.32 -10.13 3.91
C SER A 145 -17.14 -11.40 4.19
N CYS A 146 -16.59 -12.34 4.97
CA CYS A 146 -17.29 -13.55 5.39
C CYS A 146 -18.32 -13.30 6.50
N SER A 147 -18.09 -12.34 7.40
CA SER A 147 -19.03 -12.03 8.49
C SER A 147 -20.18 -11.11 8.08
N LEU A 148 -19.97 -10.27 7.06
CA LEU A 148 -21.00 -9.38 6.55
C LEU A 148 -22.03 -10.13 5.68
N PRO A 149 -23.29 -9.64 5.62
CA PRO A 149 -24.31 -10.19 4.74
C PRO A 149 -23.79 -10.35 3.32
N GLN A 150 -24.05 -11.51 2.69
CA GLN A 150 -23.60 -11.82 1.33
C GLN A 150 -24.40 -11.06 0.25
N THR A 151 -25.12 -10.01 0.65
CA THR A 151 -25.77 -9.04 -0.23
C THR A 151 -24.86 -7.81 -0.42
N ARG A 152 -25.11 -7.01 -1.46
CA ARG A 152 -24.44 -5.71 -1.73
C ARG A 152 -22.90 -5.78 -1.74
N HIS A 153 -22.33 -6.61 -2.62
CA HIS A 153 -20.88 -6.87 -2.65
C HIS A 153 -20.00 -5.62 -2.76
N LYS A 154 -20.41 -4.61 -3.55
CA LYS A 154 -19.65 -3.36 -3.70
C LYS A 154 -19.54 -2.55 -2.41
N LEU A 155 -20.61 -2.51 -1.61
CA LEU A 155 -20.58 -1.84 -0.31
C LEU A 155 -19.64 -2.58 0.65
N THR A 156 -19.72 -3.91 0.68
CA THR A 156 -18.79 -4.73 1.47
C THR A 156 -17.34 -4.49 1.05
N ALA A 157 -17.06 -4.44 -0.26
CA ALA A 157 -15.72 -4.16 -0.77
C ALA A 157 -15.22 -2.77 -0.33
N LEU A 158 -16.09 -1.75 -0.35
CA LEU A 158 -15.76 -0.41 0.14
C LEU A 158 -15.41 -0.43 1.63
N VAL A 159 -16.24 -1.06 2.47
CA VAL A 159 -15.98 -1.14 3.92
C VAL A 159 -14.71 -1.96 4.20
N ALA A 160 -14.53 -3.09 3.51
CA ALA A 160 -13.35 -3.94 3.66
C ALA A 160 -12.06 -3.21 3.25
N SER A 161 -12.12 -2.28 2.29
CA SER A 161 -10.97 -1.47 1.87
C SER A 161 -10.45 -0.49 2.94
N MET A 162 -11.21 -0.26 4.02
CA MET A 162 -10.78 0.56 5.16
C MET A 162 -9.82 -0.19 6.10
N LEU A 163 -9.96 -1.51 6.19
CA LEU A 163 -9.23 -2.33 7.17
C LEU A 163 -7.70 -2.30 7.01
N PRO A 164 -7.12 -2.33 5.80
CA PRO A 164 -5.67 -2.21 5.64
C PRO A 164 -5.11 -0.93 6.29
N TYR A 165 -5.86 0.17 6.27
CA TYR A 165 -5.44 1.43 6.89
C TYR A 165 -5.49 1.38 8.42
N LEU A 166 -6.49 0.70 8.99
CA LEU A 166 -6.57 0.48 10.42
C LEU A 166 -5.42 -0.41 10.90
N MET A 167 -5.13 -1.48 10.16
CA MET A 167 -3.99 -2.37 10.46
C MET A 167 -2.65 -1.65 10.31
N LEU A 168 -2.55 -0.69 9.39
CA LEU A 168 -1.35 0.13 9.21
C LEU A 168 -1.01 0.98 10.45
N GLN A 169 -1.94 1.19 11.39
CA GLN A 169 -1.65 1.89 12.64
C GLN A 169 -0.77 1.08 13.60
N VAL A 170 -0.69 -0.25 13.41
CA VAL A 170 0.19 -1.14 14.17
C VAL A 170 1.67 -0.94 13.78
N GLU A 171 1.92 -0.51 12.55
CA GLU A 171 3.27 -0.29 12.03
C GLU A 171 3.99 0.89 12.72
N PRO A 172 5.28 0.74 13.06
CA PRO A 172 6.16 1.86 13.40
C PRO A 172 5.98 3.08 12.49
N ARG A 173 5.94 4.27 13.10
CA ARG A 173 5.68 5.56 12.42
C ARG A 173 6.50 5.77 11.15
N LYS A 174 7.78 5.38 11.15
CA LYS A 174 8.69 5.51 10.01
C LYS A 174 8.26 4.65 8.82
N ARG A 175 7.91 3.38 9.06
CA ARG A 175 7.44 2.45 8.03
C ARG A 175 6.08 2.83 7.51
N ARG A 176 5.15 3.21 8.40
CA ARG A 176 3.84 3.74 8.04
C ARG A 176 3.94 4.89 7.02
N ALA A 177 4.83 5.87 7.25
CA ALA A 177 5.02 6.97 6.32
C ALA A 177 5.52 6.48 4.93
N SER A 178 6.42 5.50 4.90
CA SER A 178 6.90 4.91 3.64
C SER A 178 5.79 4.17 2.88
N VAL A 179 4.97 3.40 3.59
CA VAL A 179 3.83 2.68 3.00
C VAL A 179 2.81 3.67 2.44
N LEU A 180 2.47 4.74 3.18
CA LEU A 180 1.54 5.77 2.71
C LEU A 180 2.06 6.50 1.48
N LYS A 181 3.36 6.80 1.40
CA LYS A 181 3.96 7.38 0.17
C LYS A 181 3.77 6.45 -1.02
N ALA A 182 4.02 5.14 -0.86
CA ALA A 182 3.83 4.18 -1.94
C ALA A 182 2.35 4.06 -2.37
N ILE A 183 1.42 4.02 -1.41
CA ILE A 183 -0.03 3.98 -1.70
C ILE A 183 -0.50 5.25 -2.40
N ALA A 184 -0.01 6.42 -1.98
CA ALA A 184 -0.31 7.68 -2.66
C ALA A 184 0.18 7.66 -4.12
N CYS A 185 1.38 7.13 -4.34
CA CYS A 185 1.93 6.92 -5.69
C CYS A 185 1.03 6.01 -6.54
N TRP A 186 0.64 4.87 -6.01
CA TRP A 186 -0.28 3.95 -6.69
C TRP A 186 -1.65 4.59 -6.96
N THR A 187 -2.14 5.41 -6.03
CA THR A 187 -3.39 6.14 -6.20
C THR A 187 -3.33 7.10 -7.38
N LEU A 188 -2.23 7.86 -7.52
CA LEU A 188 -2.03 8.77 -8.66
C LEU A 188 -1.99 8.03 -9.99
N VAL A 189 -1.23 6.93 -10.07
CA VAL A 189 -1.18 6.08 -11.27
C VAL A 189 -2.56 5.52 -11.60
N SER A 190 -3.32 5.06 -10.60
CA SER A 190 -4.66 4.52 -10.82
C SER A 190 -5.66 5.59 -11.32
N LEU A 191 -5.57 6.81 -10.78
CA LEU A 191 -6.41 7.95 -11.20
C LEU A 191 -6.15 8.29 -12.66
N GLN A 192 -4.88 8.27 -13.06
CA GLN A 192 -4.51 8.52 -14.44
C GLN A 192 -5.05 7.43 -15.38
N LEU A 193 -4.89 6.14 -15.03
CA LEU A 193 -5.44 5.05 -15.83
C LEU A 193 -6.98 5.12 -15.93
N GLN A 194 -7.65 5.44 -14.82
CA GLN A 194 -9.09 5.69 -14.82
C GLN A 194 -9.46 6.88 -15.73
N ALA A 195 -8.72 7.99 -15.67
CA ALA A 195 -8.97 9.15 -16.52
C ALA A 195 -8.82 8.80 -18.00
N THR A 196 -7.72 8.14 -18.38
CA THR A 196 -7.44 7.73 -19.78
C THR A 196 -8.45 6.73 -20.33
N SER A 197 -9.00 5.85 -19.48
CA SER A 197 -10.05 4.91 -19.88
C SER A 197 -11.45 5.53 -19.98
N SER A 198 -11.67 6.71 -19.38
CA SER A 198 -12.98 7.39 -19.45
C SER A 198 -13.30 7.89 -20.86
N ARG A 199 -14.55 7.72 -21.29
CA ARG A 199 -15.03 8.20 -22.61
C ARG A 199 -15.04 9.74 -22.68
N VAL A 200 -15.27 10.39 -21.54
CA VAL A 200 -15.31 11.86 -21.42
C VAL A 200 -13.92 12.45 -21.62
N TRP A 201 -12.90 11.91 -20.95
CA TRP A 201 -11.52 12.34 -21.15
C TRP A 201 -11.06 12.10 -22.59
N ARG A 202 -11.38 10.94 -23.17
CA ARG A 202 -11.09 10.68 -24.60
C ARG A 202 -11.72 11.73 -25.52
N ARG A 203 -12.96 12.16 -25.27
CA ARG A 203 -13.62 13.24 -26.02
C ARG A 203 -12.99 14.63 -25.81
N TYR A 204 -12.55 14.94 -24.60
CA TYR A 204 -11.85 16.20 -24.30
C TYR A 204 -10.45 16.24 -24.93
N VAL A 205 -9.71 15.15 -24.81
CA VAL A 205 -8.36 14.96 -25.38
C VAL A 205 -8.41 14.96 -26.91
N THR A 206 -9.40 14.34 -27.55
CA THR A 206 -9.53 14.40 -29.02
C THR A 206 -9.90 15.79 -29.54
N LYS A 207 -10.54 16.64 -28.72
CA LYS A 207 -10.80 18.06 -29.06
C LYS A 207 -9.56 18.94 -28.92
N LEU A 208 -8.64 18.65 -28.00
CA LEU A 208 -7.34 19.34 -27.92
C LEU A 208 -6.35 18.71 -28.92
N SER A 209 -6.14 19.36 -30.07
CA SER A 209 -5.23 18.91 -31.14
C SER A 209 -3.80 18.61 -30.67
N LEU A 210 -3.32 19.26 -29.59
CA LEU A 210 -2.01 19.02 -28.98
C LEU A 210 -1.85 17.59 -28.40
N ALA A 211 -2.95 16.96 -28.01
CA ALA A 211 -2.91 15.69 -27.29
C ALA A 211 -2.79 14.45 -28.17
N LYS A 212 -2.92 14.60 -29.50
CA LYS A 212 -2.71 13.49 -30.47
C LYS A 212 -1.24 13.09 -30.62
N ARG A 213 -0.29 13.95 -30.27
CA ARG A 213 1.16 13.70 -30.48
C ARG A 213 1.91 13.30 -29.22
N MET A 214 1.36 13.58 -28.03
CA MET A 214 2.08 13.38 -26.78
C MET A 214 1.50 12.17 -26.04
N PRO A 215 2.28 11.10 -25.81
CA PRO A 215 1.79 9.97 -25.04
C PRO A 215 1.62 10.40 -23.59
N TRP A 216 0.39 10.69 -23.19
CA TRP A 216 0.03 11.18 -21.83
C TRP A 216 0.53 10.28 -20.70
N THR A 217 0.78 9.00 -20.99
CA THR A 217 1.49 8.09 -20.10
C THR A 217 2.87 8.61 -19.72
N TRP A 218 3.66 9.11 -20.69
CA TRP A 218 4.98 9.68 -20.47
C TRP A 218 4.92 11.01 -19.73
N VAL A 219 3.95 11.87 -20.03
CA VAL A 219 3.77 13.14 -19.31
C VAL A 219 3.50 12.87 -17.84
N ALA A 220 2.62 11.92 -17.53
CA ALA A 220 2.35 11.59 -16.15
C ALA A 220 3.46 10.78 -15.49
N THR A 221 4.20 9.93 -16.23
CA THR A 221 5.43 9.33 -15.73
C THR A 221 6.49 10.39 -15.42
N ALA A 222 6.57 11.45 -16.22
CA ALA A 222 7.46 12.58 -15.99
C ALA A 222 7.00 13.44 -14.81
N VAL A 223 5.69 13.71 -14.67
CA VAL A 223 5.12 14.42 -13.50
C VAL A 223 5.28 13.59 -12.23
N TYR A 224 5.03 12.28 -12.29
CA TYR A 224 5.28 11.33 -11.21
C TYR A 224 6.76 11.29 -10.85
N GLY A 225 7.62 11.17 -11.87
CA GLY A 225 9.07 11.20 -11.73
C GLY A 225 9.55 12.51 -11.09
N ALA A 226 9.00 13.65 -11.50
CA ALA A 226 9.27 14.99 -10.97
C ALA A 226 8.78 15.15 -9.54
N CYS A 227 7.58 14.66 -9.20
CA CYS A 227 7.07 14.64 -7.83
C CYS A 227 7.95 13.76 -6.93
N MET A 228 8.32 12.57 -7.40
CA MET A 228 9.21 11.67 -6.67
C MET A 228 10.62 12.25 -6.54
N THR A 229 11.20 12.83 -7.59
CA THR A 229 12.49 13.53 -7.48
C THR A 229 12.39 14.75 -6.59
N HIS A 230 11.29 15.50 -6.57
CA HIS A 230 11.12 16.63 -5.66
C HIS A 230 11.04 16.18 -4.19
N ILE A 231 10.27 15.12 -3.93
CA ILE A 231 10.17 14.44 -2.63
C ILE A 231 11.54 13.89 -2.21
N LEU A 232 12.33 13.34 -3.14
CA LEU A 232 13.65 12.75 -2.89
C LEU A 232 14.79 13.79 -2.89
N ASN A 233 14.65 14.95 -3.54
CA ASN A 233 15.66 16.04 -3.58
C ASN A 233 15.67 16.89 -2.31
N ARG A 234 14.66 16.76 -1.45
CA ARG A 234 14.69 17.32 -0.09
C ARG A 234 14.63 16.23 0.98
N PRO A 235 15.59 15.28 1.03
CA PRO A 235 15.54 14.22 2.03
C PRO A 235 15.71 14.76 3.46
N HIS A 236 16.28 15.97 3.61
CA HIS A 236 16.43 16.68 4.88
C HIS A 236 15.10 17.06 5.54
N LEU A 237 14.05 17.35 4.77
CA LEU A 237 12.71 17.62 5.29
C LEU A 237 11.92 16.34 5.63
N GLN A 238 12.35 15.17 5.16
CA GLN A 238 11.57 13.93 5.34
C GLN A 238 12.15 13.02 6.43
N SER A 239 13.47 13.04 6.61
CA SER A 239 14.15 12.31 7.67
C SER A 239 15.59 12.82 7.81
N HIS A 240 15.82 13.68 8.81
CA HIS A 240 17.19 14.08 9.19
C HIS A 240 18.10 12.87 9.45
N LEU A 241 17.54 11.74 9.89
CA LEU A 241 18.26 10.47 10.09
C LEU A 241 18.64 9.79 8.76
N ALA A 242 17.81 9.90 7.72
CA ALA A 242 18.14 9.37 6.39
C ALA A 242 19.22 10.23 5.71
N MET A 243 19.20 11.55 5.93
CA MET A 243 20.30 12.43 5.52
C MET A 243 21.60 12.14 6.27
N GLN A 244 21.54 11.98 7.59
CA GLN A 244 22.70 11.54 8.38
C GLN A 244 23.20 10.16 7.92
N TYR A 245 22.31 9.28 7.46
CA TYR A 245 22.64 7.95 6.95
C TYR A 245 23.32 8.00 5.57
N LEU A 246 22.85 8.85 4.66
CA LEU A 246 23.40 9.00 3.31
C LEU A 246 24.67 9.87 3.25
N PHE A 247 24.75 10.92 4.08
CA PHE A 247 25.82 11.93 4.00
C PHE A 247 26.77 11.92 5.21
N GLY A 248 26.56 11.04 6.19
CA GLY A 248 27.48 10.83 7.32
C GLY A 248 27.62 11.99 8.33
N LYS A 249 27.04 13.17 8.06
CA LYS A 249 27.13 14.36 8.94
C LYS A 249 25.81 14.64 9.66
N SER A 250 25.92 15.07 10.93
CA SER A 250 24.77 15.57 11.68
C SER A 250 24.27 16.89 11.10
N MET A 251 22.99 16.95 10.76
CA MET A 251 22.36 18.13 10.16
C MET A 251 21.77 19.10 11.22
N HIS A 252 22.10 18.94 12.50
CA HIS A 252 21.79 19.97 13.50
C HIS A 252 22.69 21.17 13.25
N LYS A 253 22.09 22.34 12.96
CA LYS A 253 22.81 23.60 13.13
C LYS A 253 23.11 23.76 14.62
N PRO A 254 24.35 24.07 15.02
CA PRO A 254 24.61 24.48 16.40
C PRO A 254 23.74 25.72 16.71
N PRO A 255 23.25 25.86 17.94
CA PRO A 255 22.57 27.08 18.35
C PRO A 255 23.50 28.26 18.09
N SER A 256 23.01 29.24 17.34
CA SER A 256 23.68 30.52 17.18
C SER A 256 23.79 31.16 18.57
N THR A 257 25.02 31.28 19.06
CA THR A 257 25.42 32.14 20.16
C THR A 257 25.03 33.58 19.89
#